data_AF-A0A952AJW0-F1
#
_entry.id   AF-A0A952AJW0-F1
#
_cell.length_a   1.000
_cell.length_b   1.000
_cell.length_c   1.000
_cell.angle_alpha   90.00
_cell.angle_beta   90.00
_cell.angle_gamma   90.00
#
_symmetry.space_group_name_H-M   'P 1'
#
loop_
_entity.id
_entity.type
_entity.pdbx_description
1 polymer ?
#
loop_
_entity_poly.entity_id
_entity_poly.type
_entity_poly.pdbx_seq_one_letter_code
_entity_poly.pdbx_strand_id
1 'polypeptide(L)'
;MKRISQILILLMLISLSQIVTVHSLENGGYPYANAAKCGYGEKCEVDEWAMYKRQCTSYAAFKADQQIGNFHNAMVGPNGKKGLFGNGGNWDENAKFIGFEVSTSPKKHTVFSIPPFANGAGKVGHVGFVEEVLDNNKFKLSEYNWNGGDRSYNTRTATANSNYSFISFETNACKPPSNGDWIINNECNLSGAHIAKNNVRITKNGRLNLLPQSSLRIDFTSKQITLESGGKINISNSAKISK
;
A
#
# COMPACT_ATOMS: atom_id res chain seq x y z
N MET A 1 -48.42 35.15 49.03
CA MET A 1 -48.37 34.20 47.88
C MET A 1 -47.30 34.70 46.91
N LYS A 2 -46.08 34.15 46.99
CA LYS A 2 -44.92 34.59 46.18
C LYS A 2 -44.86 33.77 44.89
N ARG A 3 -44.76 34.46 43.76
CA ARG A 3 -44.59 33.88 42.41
C ARG A 3 -43.17 33.33 42.25
N ILE A 4 -43.05 32.09 41.80
CA ILE A 4 -41.76 31.46 41.47
C ILE A 4 -41.53 31.69 39.98
N SER A 5 -40.48 32.45 39.64
CA SER A 5 -40.01 32.68 38.27
C SER A 5 -39.04 31.57 37.90
N GLN A 6 -39.37 30.77 36.88
CA GLN A 6 -38.48 29.73 36.34
C GLN A 6 -37.45 30.39 35.42
N ILE A 7 -36.17 30.24 35.75
CA ILE A 7 -35.04 30.66 34.91
C ILE A 7 -34.74 29.53 33.92
N LEU A 8 -34.95 29.79 32.63
CA LEU A 8 -34.53 28.92 31.53
C LEU A 8 -33.00 29.08 31.34
N ILE A 9 -32.22 28.04 31.62
CA ILE A 9 -30.78 28.01 31.33
C ILE A 9 -30.59 27.45 29.92
N LEU A 10 -30.19 28.33 28.99
CA LEU A 10 -29.86 27.98 27.61
C LEU A 10 -28.43 27.39 27.57
N LEU A 11 -28.32 26.07 27.40
CA LEU A 11 -27.04 25.37 27.21
C LEU A 11 -26.55 25.57 25.77
N MET A 12 -25.53 26.43 25.58
CA MET A 12 -24.78 26.49 24.32
C MET A 12 -23.87 25.25 24.20
N LEU A 13 -24.16 24.40 23.21
CA LEU A 13 -23.28 23.33 22.78
C LEU A 13 -22.05 23.92 22.10
N ILE A 14 -20.93 24.01 22.83
CA ILE A 14 -19.63 24.33 22.25
C ILE A 14 -19.13 23.05 21.56
N SER A 15 -19.22 23.00 20.22
CA SER A 15 -18.62 21.92 19.45
C SER A 15 -17.09 22.06 19.54
N LEU A 16 -16.45 21.15 20.27
CA LEU A 16 -15.01 20.97 20.22
C LEU A 16 -14.62 20.45 18.83
N SER A 17 -14.17 21.35 17.95
CA SER A 17 -13.40 20.97 16.79
C SER A 17 -12.08 20.40 17.28
N GLN A 18 -11.93 19.07 17.21
CA GLN A 18 -10.65 18.43 17.43
C GLN A 18 -9.69 18.93 16.34
N ILE A 19 -8.67 19.69 16.74
CA ILE A 19 -7.52 19.99 15.90
C ILE A 19 -6.78 18.67 15.73
N VAL A 20 -7.00 18.00 14.60
CA VAL A 20 -6.16 16.86 14.20
C VAL A 20 -4.84 17.46 13.73
N THR A 21 -3.86 17.53 14.62
CA THR A 21 -2.47 17.75 14.23
C THR A 21 -2.02 16.55 13.40
N VAL A 22 -1.78 16.78 12.11
CA VAL A 22 -1.16 15.78 11.23
C VAL A 22 0.31 15.69 11.64
N HIS A 23 0.63 14.86 12.63
CA HIS A 23 2.02 14.47 12.86
C HIS A 23 2.51 13.74 11.62
N SER A 24 3.53 14.28 10.94
CA SER A 24 4.35 13.45 10.06
C SER A 24 4.86 12.30 10.93
N LEU A 25 4.46 11.07 10.63
CA LEU A 25 4.89 9.91 11.39
C LEU A 25 6.42 9.86 11.32
N GLU A 26 7.09 9.99 12.47
CA GLU A 26 8.53 9.90 12.55
C GLU A 26 9.01 8.61 11.88
N ASN A 27 10.15 8.67 11.18
CA ASN A 27 10.75 7.53 10.50
C ASN A 27 9.81 6.80 9.50
N GLY A 28 8.90 7.55 8.85
CA GLY A 28 7.95 7.00 7.89
C GLY A 28 6.85 6.14 8.54
N GLY A 29 6.70 6.19 9.86
CA GLY A 29 5.75 5.38 10.62
C GLY A 29 6.19 3.93 10.85
N TYR A 30 7.47 3.61 10.61
CA TYR A 30 8.01 2.28 10.75
C TYR A 30 8.01 1.80 12.22
N PRO A 31 7.31 0.71 12.57
CA PRO A 31 7.10 0.32 13.98
C PRO A 31 8.38 -0.12 14.70
N TYR A 32 9.41 -0.54 13.97
CA TYR A 32 10.67 -0.99 14.54
C TYR A 32 11.77 0.08 14.48
N ALA A 33 11.42 1.35 14.31
CA ALA A 33 12.37 2.47 14.24
C ALA A 33 13.26 2.60 15.48
N ASN A 34 12.78 2.13 16.65
CA ASN A 34 13.49 2.15 17.93
C ASN A 34 14.03 0.77 18.35
N ALA A 35 13.92 -0.26 17.49
CA ALA A 35 14.48 -1.57 17.79
C ALA A 35 16.01 -1.51 17.91
N ALA A 36 16.59 -2.49 18.61
CA ALA A 36 18.04 -2.65 18.67
C ALA A 36 18.64 -2.77 17.26
N LYS A 37 19.76 -2.10 17.03
CA LYS A 37 20.51 -2.22 15.78
C LYS A 37 21.22 -3.58 15.80
N CYS A 38 20.96 -4.42 14.82
CA CYS A 38 21.64 -5.73 14.68
C CYS A 38 23.16 -5.53 14.49
N GLY A 39 23.96 -5.58 15.56
CA GLY A 39 25.42 -5.47 15.52
C GLY A 39 26.12 -6.76 15.13
N TYR A 40 27.41 -6.67 14.79
CA TYR A 40 28.26 -7.85 14.58
C TYR A 40 28.44 -8.59 15.91
N GLY A 41 27.99 -9.85 15.98
CA GLY A 41 28.01 -10.67 17.21
C GLY A 41 26.75 -10.55 18.09
N GLU A 42 25.76 -9.75 17.68
CA GLU A 42 24.49 -9.61 18.38
C GLU A 42 23.41 -10.49 17.75
N LYS A 43 22.39 -10.88 18.54
CA LYS A 43 21.22 -11.57 18.01
C LYS A 43 20.40 -10.59 17.16
N CYS A 44 20.45 -10.76 15.85
CA CYS A 44 19.65 -9.96 14.93
C CYS A 44 18.19 -10.40 14.98
N GLU A 45 17.32 -9.49 15.43
CA GLU A 45 15.89 -9.74 15.52
C GLU A 45 15.22 -9.60 14.15
N VAL A 46 14.35 -10.57 13.86
CA VAL A 46 13.44 -10.52 12.73
C VAL A 46 12.13 -9.85 13.13
N ASP A 47 11.50 -9.16 12.20
CA ASP A 47 10.15 -8.61 12.32
C ASP A 47 9.07 -9.64 11.94
N GLU A 48 7.81 -9.21 11.97
CA GLU A 48 6.65 -10.01 11.59
C GLU A 48 6.61 -10.43 10.11
N TRP A 49 7.34 -9.73 9.24
CA TRP A 49 7.48 -10.08 7.82
C TRP A 49 8.66 -11.03 7.56
N ALA A 50 9.32 -11.53 8.62
CA ALA A 50 10.52 -12.35 8.57
C ALA A 50 11.72 -11.66 7.88
N MET A 51 11.89 -10.36 8.15
CA MET A 51 13.02 -9.54 7.73
C MET A 51 13.78 -8.99 8.95
N TYR A 52 15.10 -8.79 8.83
CA TYR A 52 15.87 -8.21 9.94
C TYR A 52 15.49 -6.76 10.18
N LYS A 53 15.12 -6.42 11.42
CA LYS A 53 14.65 -5.08 11.79
C LYS A 53 15.66 -4.00 11.39
N ARG A 54 15.13 -2.84 11.00
CA ARG A 54 15.87 -1.63 10.57
C ARG A 54 16.72 -1.79 9.31
N GLN A 55 16.63 -2.93 8.62
CA GLN A 55 17.20 -3.10 7.28
C GLN A 55 16.27 -2.53 6.21
N CYS A 56 16.80 -2.30 5.02
CA CYS A 56 16.04 -1.83 3.87
C CYS A 56 14.84 -2.75 3.55
N THR A 57 15.06 -4.06 3.58
CA THR A 57 14.02 -5.07 3.30
C THR A 57 12.90 -5.08 4.33
N SER A 58 13.21 -4.87 5.60
CA SER A 58 12.21 -4.79 6.67
C SER A 58 11.32 -3.55 6.54
N TYR A 59 11.90 -2.38 6.24
CA TYR A 59 11.12 -1.19 5.98
C TYR A 59 10.28 -1.29 4.69
N ALA A 60 10.85 -1.84 3.61
CA ALA A 60 10.10 -2.07 2.38
C ALA A 60 8.96 -3.09 2.59
N ALA A 61 9.17 -4.10 3.44
CA ALA A 61 8.14 -5.08 3.80
C ALA A 61 6.98 -4.44 4.54
N PHE A 62 7.28 -3.58 5.53
CA PHE A 62 6.27 -2.75 6.21
C PHE A 62 5.43 -1.95 5.21
N LYS A 63 6.08 -1.23 4.28
CA LYS A 63 5.39 -0.41 3.29
C LYS A 63 4.57 -1.26 2.31
N ALA A 64 5.08 -2.41 1.87
CA ALA A 64 4.34 -3.35 1.04
C ALA A 64 3.12 -3.95 1.78
N ASP A 65 3.29 -4.28 3.06
CA ASP A 65 2.21 -4.81 3.89
C ASP A 65 1.10 -3.78 4.12
N GLN A 66 1.44 -2.50 4.25
CA GLN A 66 0.43 -1.43 4.26
C GLN A 66 -0.45 -1.42 2.99
N GLN A 67 0.03 -1.99 1.87
CA GLN A 67 -0.71 -2.06 0.61
C GLN A 67 -1.58 -3.33 0.49
N ILE A 68 -1.13 -4.47 1.01
CA ILE A 68 -1.80 -5.76 0.80
C ILE A 68 -2.29 -6.46 2.08
N GLY A 69 -1.84 -6.02 3.26
CA GLY A 69 -2.23 -6.49 4.58
C GLY A 69 -1.80 -7.92 4.92
N ASN A 70 -0.99 -8.56 4.08
CA ASN A 70 -0.50 -9.92 4.26
C ASN A 70 0.84 -10.18 3.56
N PHE A 71 1.67 -9.15 3.40
CA PHE A 71 3.01 -9.32 2.87
C PHE A 71 3.81 -10.23 3.80
N HIS A 72 4.68 -11.07 3.26
CA HIS A 72 5.64 -11.85 4.05
C HIS A 72 6.83 -12.22 3.17
N ASN A 73 8.04 -12.31 3.76
CA ASN A 73 9.27 -12.66 3.03
C ASN A 73 9.10 -13.94 2.20
N ALA A 74 8.43 -14.94 2.76
CA ALA A 74 7.98 -16.12 2.03
C ALA A 74 6.45 -16.09 1.86
N MET A 75 5.94 -15.84 0.64
CA MET A 75 4.51 -15.73 0.38
C MET A 75 4.10 -16.37 -0.94
N VAL A 76 2.79 -16.59 -1.09
CA VAL A 76 2.17 -16.98 -2.36
C VAL A 76 1.71 -15.71 -3.07
N GLY A 77 2.20 -15.48 -4.28
CA GLY A 77 1.84 -14.29 -5.05
C GLY A 77 0.57 -14.48 -5.88
N PRO A 78 0.17 -13.44 -6.65
CA PRO A 78 -1.08 -13.43 -7.42
C PRO A 78 -1.25 -14.58 -8.41
N ASN A 79 -0.15 -15.17 -8.89
CA ASN A 79 -0.20 -16.31 -9.83
C ASN A 79 -0.26 -17.68 -9.13
N GLY A 80 -0.41 -17.74 -7.81
CA GLY A 80 -0.50 -18.97 -7.03
C GLY A 80 0.85 -19.64 -6.73
N LYS A 81 1.98 -19.10 -7.22
CA LYS A 81 3.32 -19.61 -6.90
C LYS A 81 3.81 -19.06 -5.56
N LYS A 82 4.54 -19.91 -4.83
CA LYS A 82 5.27 -19.52 -3.62
C LYS A 82 6.66 -19.01 -3.99
N GLY A 83 7.08 -17.92 -3.37
CA GLY A 83 8.42 -17.34 -3.55
C GLY A 83 9.02 -16.87 -2.22
N LEU A 84 10.28 -16.47 -2.27
CA LEU A 84 11.03 -15.89 -1.16
C LEU A 84 11.69 -14.60 -1.64
N PHE A 85 11.41 -13.46 -1.02
CA PHE A 85 11.96 -12.16 -1.42
C PHE A 85 13.46 -12.02 -1.12
N GLY A 86 13.86 -12.37 0.11
CA GLY A 86 15.26 -12.36 0.54
C GLY A 86 15.89 -10.97 0.52
N ASN A 87 17.10 -10.87 -0.03
CA ASN A 87 17.89 -9.64 -0.12
C ASN A 87 17.23 -8.62 -1.06
N GLY A 88 17.42 -7.33 -0.80
CA GLY A 88 16.75 -6.26 -1.55
C GLY A 88 16.93 -6.34 -3.07
N GLY A 89 18.12 -6.71 -3.52
CA GLY A 89 18.43 -6.85 -4.95
C GLY A 89 17.83 -8.07 -5.65
N ASN A 90 17.10 -8.94 -4.93
CA ASN A 90 16.37 -10.07 -5.52
C ASN A 90 14.85 -9.83 -5.59
N TRP A 91 14.36 -8.71 -5.05
CA TRP A 91 12.92 -8.51 -4.89
C TRP A 91 12.18 -8.41 -6.22
N ASP A 92 12.78 -7.80 -7.23
CA ASP A 92 12.15 -7.62 -8.54
C ASP A 92 11.97 -8.96 -9.28
N GLU A 93 13.01 -9.78 -9.35
CA GLU A 93 12.96 -11.12 -9.93
C GLU A 93 11.94 -12.01 -9.19
N ASN A 94 11.96 -11.99 -7.85
CA ASN A 94 11.06 -12.80 -7.03
C ASN A 94 9.61 -12.32 -7.11
N ALA A 95 9.37 -11.00 -7.11
CA ALA A 95 8.04 -10.41 -7.30
C ALA A 95 7.44 -10.83 -8.65
N LYS A 96 8.23 -10.70 -9.72
CA LYS A 96 7.83 -11.11 -11.07
C LYS A 96 7.54 -12.60 -11.13
N PHE A 97 8.38 -13.43 -10.49
CA PHE A 97 8.19 -14.88 -10.45
C PHE A 97 6.85 -15.29 -9.82
N ILE A 98 6.44 -14.63 -8.72
CA ILE A 98 5.16 -14.91 -8.05
C ILE A 98 3.98 -14.09 -8.59
N GLY A 99 4.19 -13.33 -9.67
CA GLY A 99 3.11 -12.71 -10.44
C GLY A 99 2.70 -11.31 -10.01
N PHE A 100 3.55 -10.58 -9.30
CA PHE A 100 3.41 -9.14 -9.14
C PHE A 100 3.93 -8.39 -10.36
N GLU A 101 3.40 -7.19 -10.59
CA GLU A 101 3.87 -6.32 -11.66
C GLU A 101 5.21 -5.69 -11.28
N VAL A 102 6.16 -5.72 -12.21
CA VAL A 102 7.45 -5.03 -12.07
C VAL A 102 7.66 -4.17 -13.30
N SER A 103 7.88 -2.87 -13.11
CA SER A 103 8.15 -1.91 -14.17
C SER A 103 9.53 -1.25 -14.03
N THR A 104 10.01 -0.67 -15.12
CA THR A 104 11.25 0.13 -15.16
C THR A 104 11.00 1.64 -15.01
N SER A 105 9.73 2.05 -14.97
CA SER A 105 9.31 3.44 -14.76
C SER A 105 8.81 3.63 -13.33
N PRO A 106 9.14 4.75 -12.66
CA PRO A 106 8.72 4.99 -11.30
C PRO A 106 7.20 5.13 -11.23
N LYS A 107 6.61 4.46 -10.23
CA LYS A 107 5.19 4.53 -9.93
C LYS A 107 5.02 4.87 -8.46
N LYS A 108 4.06 5.74 -8.16
CA LYS A 108 3.75 6.10 -6.78
C LYS A 108 3.29 4.85 -6.03
N HIS A 109 3.71 4.73 -4.77
CA HIS A 109 3.43 3.56 -3.93
C HIS A 109 3.90 2.25 -4.55
N THR A 110 5.15 2.22 -5.01
CA THR A 110 5.79 0.95 -5.39
C THR A 110 7.03 0.75 -4.54
N VAL A 111 7.40 -0.51 -4.35
CA VAL A 111 8.71 -0.82 -3.81
C VAL A 111 9.74 -0.59 -4.90
N PHE A 112 10.70 0.27 -4.61
CA PHE A 112 11.88 0.51 -5.41
C PHE A 112 12.93 -0.57 -5.11
N SER A 113 13.57 -1.13 -6.13
CA SER A 113 14.65 -2.12 -5.98
C SER A 113 15.86 -1.77 -6.84
N ILE A 114 17.06 -2.00 -6.29
CA ILE A 114 18.35 -1.92 -6.97
C ILE A 114 19.03 -3.29 -6.87
N PRO A 115 19.49 -3.87 -7.98
CA PRO A 115 20.19 -5.16 -7.97
C PRO A 115 21.55 -5.05 -7.28
N PRO A 116 22.17 -6.20 -6.91
CA PRO A 116 23.50 -6.22 -6.31
C PRO A 116 24.54 -5.50 -7.17
N PHE A 117 25.45 -4.77 -6.52
CA PHE A 117 26.59 -4.09 -7.16
C PHE A 117 26.23 -2.99 -8.17
N ALA A 118 24.96 -2.56 -8.25
CA ALA A 118 24.52 -1.51 -9.14
C ALA A 118 24.22 -0.21 -8.39
N ASN A 119 24.47 0.94 -9.02
CA ASN A 119 24.05 2.25 -8.52
C ASN A 119 24.39 2.51 -7.03
N GLY A 120 25.60 2.10 -6.61
CA GLY A 120 26.09 2.24 -5.23
C GLY A 120 25.64 1.15 -4.26
N ALA A 121 24.86 0.16 -4.71
CA ALA A 121 24.42 -0.94 -3.86
C ALA A 121 25.53 -1.97 -3.65
N GLY A 122 25.57 -2.55 -2.45
CA GLY A 122 26.48 -3.66 -2.14
C GLY A 122 25.98 -5.00 -2.68
N LYS A 123 26.58 -6.10 -2.17
CA LYS A 123 26.28 -7.48 -2.60
C LYS A 123 24.85 -7.96 -2.38
N VAL A 124 24.07 -7.27 -1.54
CA VAL A 124 22.67 -7.62 -1.22
C VAL A 124 21.66 -6.78 -2.00
N GLY A 125 22.13 -5.84 -2.83
CA GLY A 125 21.27 -4.85 -3.48
C GLY A 125 20.64 -3.89 -2.46
N HIS A 126 19.54 -3.25 -2.85
CA HIS A 126 18.81 -2.32 -1.98
C HIS A 126 17.34 -2.24 -2.35
N VAL A 127 16.49 -1.91 -1.37
CA VAL A 127 15.07 -1.63 -1.59
C VAL A 127 14.61 -0.42 -0.78
N GLY A 128 13.62 0.28 -1.31
CA GLY A 128 12.95 1.41 -0.65
C GLY A 128 11.51 1.51 -1.13
N PHE A 129 10.83 2.61 -0.81
CA PHE A 129 9.44 2.82 -1.20
C PHE A 129 9.26 4.17 -1.86
N VAL A 130 8.58 4.19 -3.01
CA VAL A 130 8.28 5.40 -3.76
C VAL A 130 7.09 6.11 -3.14
N GLU A 131 7.34 7.21 -2.45
CA GLU A 131 6.30 8.04 -1.83
C GLU A 131 5.61 8.95 -2.84
N GLU A 132 6.34 9.41 -3.85
CA GLU A 132 5.85 10.36 -4.86
C GLU A 132 6.62 10.22 -6.17
N VAL A 133 5.92 10.29 -7.30
CA VAL A 133 6.53 10.43 -8.63
C VAL A 133 6.43 11.89 -9.05
N LEU A 134 7.55 12.45 -9.48
CA LEU A 134 7.71 13.81 -9.97
C LEU A 134 7.88 13.77 -11.50
N ASP A 135 8.18 14.93 -12.10
CA ASP A 135 8.43 15.03 -13.54
C ASP A 135 9.77 14.39 -13.95
N ASN A 136 9.89 14.07 -15.25
CA ASN A 136 11.14 13.61 -15.87
C ASN A 136 11.76 12.37 -15.20
N ASN A 137 10.93 11.37 -14.89
CA ASN A 137 11.33 10.13 -14.22
C ASN A 137 11.99 10.33 -12.85
N LYS A 138 11.80 11.51 -12.23
CA LYS A 138 12.23 11.75 -10.85
C LYS A 138 11.17 11.23 -9.90
N PHE A 139 11.60 10.80 -8.72
CA PHE A 139 10.69 10.31 -7.69
C PHE A 139 11.30 10.55 -6.31
N LYS A 140 10.44 10.80 -5.33
CA LYS A 140 10.82 10.81 -3.91
C LYS A 140 10.61 9.41 -3.35
N LEU A 141 11.59 8.94 -2.61
CA LEU A 141 11.52 7.67 -1.90
C LEU A 141 11.84 7.83 -0.42
N SER A 142 11.28 6.91 0.36
CA SER A 142 11.65 6.65 1.75
C SER A 142 12.34 5.30 1.83
N GLU A 143 13.34 5.18 2.69
CA GLU A 143 14.17 3.97 2.79
C GLU A 143 14.85 3.87 4.16
N TYR A 144 15.41 2.68 4.44
CA TYR A 144 16.17 2.43 5.65
C TYR A 144 17.54 1.87 5.31
N ASN A 145 18.51 2.14 6.19
CA ASN A 145 19.88 1.65 6.11
C ASN A 145 20.56 2.00 4.77
N TRP A 146 20.31 3.21 4.27
CA TRP A 146 20.89 3.72 3.04
C TRP A 146 21.18 5.21 3.12
N ASN A 147 22.46 5.58 3.13
CA ASN A 147 22.97 6.96 3.13
C ASN A 147 22.44 7.92 4.22
N GLY A 148 21.50 7.51 5.08
CA GLY A 148 21.00 8.25 6.25
C GLY A 148 21.65 7.84 7.57
N GLY A 149 22.74 7.07 7.51
CA GLY A 149 23.42 6.49 8.67
C GLY A 149 23.05 5.03 8.92
N ASP A 150 23.82 4.40 9.80
CA ASP A 150 23.70 2.97 10.11
C ASP A 150 22.30 2.62 10.65
N ARG A 151 21.57 1.80 9.89
CA ARG A 151 20.22 1.29 10.22
C ARG A 151 19.23 2.41 10.55
N SER A 152 19.29 3.50 9.80
CA SER A 152 18.46 4.69 9.98
C SER A 152 17.52 4.94 8.81
N TYR A 153 16.42 5.63 9.09
CA TYR A 153 15.49 6.13 8.08
C TYR A 153 16.12 7.25 7.26
N ASN A 154 15.74 7.34 5.97
CA ASN A 154 16.07 8.46 5.13
C ASN A 154 14.98 8.68 4.07
N THR A 155 14.90 9.91 3.55
CA THR A 155 14.17 10.23 2.33
C THR A 155 15.08 10.92 1.35
N ARG A 156 14.95 10.62 0.06
CA ARG A 156 15.67 11.35 -0.99
C ARG A 156 14.89 11.39 -2.28
N THR A 157 15.33 12.24 -3.19
CA THR A 157 14.91 12.24 -4.58
C THR A 157 15.91 11.43 -5.42
N ALA A 158 15.41 10.62 -6.33
CA ALA A 158 16.20 9.88 -7.31
C ALA A 158 15.64 10.09 -8.72
N THR A 159 16.46 9.78 -9.74
CA THR A 159 16.05 9.74 -11.14
C THR A 159 16.13 8.30 -11.62
N ALA A 160 15.07 7.79 -12.24
CA ALA A 160 15.04 6.41 -12.71
C ALA A 160 16.11 6.15 -13.78
N ASN A 161 16.74 4.99 -13.70
CA ASN A 161 17.72 4.50 -14.67
C ASN A 161 17.56 3.00 -14.90
N SER A 162 18.35 2.43 -15.79
CA SER A 162 18.24 1.03 -16.22
C SER A 162 18.50 -0.01 -15.13
N ASN A 163 19.07 0.39 -13.98
CA ASN A 163 19.30 -0.50 -12.85
C ASN A 163 18.14 -0.49 -11.84
N TYR A 164 17.06 0.25 -12.09
CA TYR A 164 15.97 0.40 -11.13
C TYR A 164 14.73 -0.37 -11.56
N SER A 165 14.18 -1.11 -10.62
CA SER A 165 12.91 -1.81 -10.75
C SER A 165 11.90 -1.24 -9.77
N PHE A 166 10.63 -1.21 -10.17
CA PHE A 166 9.51 -0.72 -9.38
C PHE A 166 8.45 -1.80 -9.28
N ILE A 167 8.24 -2.32 -8.08
CA ILE A 167 7.39 -3.47 -7.78
C ILE A 167 6.05 -2.97 -7.25
N SER A 168 4.97 -3.31 -7.95
CA SER A 168 3.61 -3.00 -7.51
C SER A 168 3.08 -4.14 -6.64
N PHE A 169 3.08 -3.92 -5.32
CA PHE A 169 2.39 -4.79 -4.37
C PHE A 169 0.91 -4.48 -4.28
N GLU A 170 0.52 -3.22 -4.51
CA GLU A 170 -0.86 -2.93 -4.92
C GLU A 170 -1.17 -3.84 -6.10
N THR A 171 -1.91 -4.91 -5.82
CA THR A 171 -2.47 -5.72 -6.88
C THR A 171 -3.53 -4.82 -7.47
N ASN A 172 -3.16 -4.05 -8.48
CA ASN A 172 -4.06 -3.41 -9.43
C ASN A 172 -4.98 -4.45 -10.13
N ALA A 173 -4.92 -5.73 -9.74
CA ALA A 173 -6.08 -6.60 -9.79
C ALA A 173 -7.19 -5.95 -8.97
N CYS A 174 -7.93 -5.07 -9.63
CA CYS A 174 -9.28 -4.71 -9.28
C CYS A 174 -10.04 -6.01 -9.13
N LYS A 175 -10.10 -6.55 -7.91
CA LYS A 175 -10.80 -7.80 -7.59
C LYS A 175 -11.45 -7.65 -6.21
N PRO A 176 -12.63 -8.23 -6.01
CA PRO A 176 -13.22 -8.30 -4.69
C PRO A 176 -12.28 -9.00 -3.69
N PRO A 177 -12.18 -8.52 -2.44
CA PRO A 177 -11.40 -9.18 -1.40
C PRO A 177 -12.02 -10.53 -1.02
N SER A 178 -11.20 -11.40 -0.44
CA SER A 178 -11.63 -12.72 0.02
C SER A 178 -12.64 -12.64 1.18
N ASN A 179 -12.52 -11.62 2.02
CA ASN A 179 -13.37 -11.31 3.18
C ASN A 179 -13.53 -9.78 3.34
N GLY A 180 -14.62 -9.34 3.98
CA GLY A 180 -14.93 -7.92 4.19
C GLY A 180 -15.45 -7.19 2.95
N ASP A 181 -15.92 -5.96 3.15
CA ASP A 181 -16.43 -5.09 2.08
C ASP A 181 -15.31 -4.70 1.10
N TRP A 182 -15.64 -4.64 -0.19
CA TRP A 182 -14.72 -4.18 -1.22
C TRP A 182 -14.74 -2.65 -1.31
N ILE A 183 -13.74 -2.01 -0.73
CA ILE A 183 -13.61 -0.54 -0.77
C ILE A 183 -12.73 -0.13 -1.94
N ILE A 184 -13.30 0.63 -2.88
CA ILE A 184 -12.62 1.16 -4.07
C ILE A 184 -12.41 2.65 -3.85
N ASN A 185 -11.16 3.07 -3.63
CA ASN A 185 -10.79 4.46 -3.32
C ASN A 185 -9.86 5.12 -4.34
N ASN A 186 -9.52 4.39 -5.41
CA ASN A 186 -8.73 4.82 -6.55
C ASN A 186 -9.29 4.17 -7.84
N GLU A 187 -8.55 4.26 -8.95
CA GLU A 187 -8.94 3.63 -10.21
C GLU A 187 -8.75 2.11 -10.16
N CYS A 188 -9.81 1.37 -10.50
CA CYS A 188 -9.94 -0.08 -10.39
C CYS A 188 -10.42 -0.63 -11.73
N ASN A 189 -9.51 -1.19 -12.53
CA ASN A 189 -9.82 -1.76 -13.85
C ASN A 189 -10.12 -3.27 -13.74
N LEU A 190 -11.39 -3.62 -13.53
CA LEU A 190 -11.84 -5.01 -13.41
C LEU A 190 -11.80 -5.71 -14.79
N SER A 191 -11.02 -6.76 -14.90
CA SER A 191 -11.02 -7.70 -16.03
C SER A 191 -11.52 -9.08 -15.58
N GLY A 192 -11.93 -9.93 -16.52
CA GLY A 192 -12.37 -11.29 -16.20
C GLY A 192 -13.65 -11.38 -15.37
N ALA A 193 -13.92 -12.54 -14.79
CA ALA A 193 -15.13 -12.83 -14.03
C ALA A 193 -14.85 -12.91 -12.53
N HIS A 194 -15.57 -12.12 -11.73
CA HIS A 194 -15.39 -12.02 -10.29
C HIS A 194 -16.73 -12.06 -9.54
N ILE A 195 -16.68 -12.49 -8.28
CA ILE A 195 -17.82 -12.50 -7.37
C ILE A 195 -17.46 -11.64 -6.16
N ALA A 196 -18.24 -10.58 -5.88
CA ALA A 196 -18.13 -9.84 -4.64
C ALA A 196 -18.89 -10.59 -3.54
N LYS A 197 -18.15 -11.06 -2.53
CA LYS A 197 -18.72 -11.80 -1.39
C LYS A 197 -19.41 -10.89 -0.36
N ASN A 198 -19.06 -9.61 -0.34
CA ASN A 198 -19.59 -8.60 0.58
C ASN A 198 -20.00 -7.32 -0.16
N ASN A 199 -20.29 -6.23 0.57
CA ASN A 199 -20.70 -4.98 -0.07
C ASN A 199 -19.53 -4.40 -0.88
N VAL A 200 -19.86 -3.64 -1.92
CA VAL A 200 -18.88 -2.89 -2.69
C VAL A 200 -19.11 -1.42 -2.41
N ARG A 201 -18.09 -0.70 -1.93
CA ARG A 201 -18.18 0.74 -1.66
C ARG A 201 -17.16 1.47 -2.50
N ILE A 202 -17.63 2.34 -3.38
CA ILE A 202 -16.78 3.18 -4.21
C ILE A 202 -16.77 4.58 -3.59
N THR A 203 -15.61 5.00 -3.09
CA THR A 203 -15.47 6.27 -2.39
C THR A 203 -15.47 7.45 -3.35
N LYS A 204 -15.46 8.69 -2.83
CA LYS A 204 -15.40 9.92 -3.65
C LYS A 204 -14.28 9.96 -4.70
N ASN A 205 -13.18 9.23 -4.46
CA ASN A 205 -12.02 9.16 -5.36
C ASN A 205 -11.96 7.83 -6.13
N GLY A 206 -12.85 6.89 -5.81
CA GLY A 206 -12.91 5.57 -6.40
C GLY A 206 -13.50 5.58 -7.80
N ARG A 207 -12.92 4.77 -8.69
CA ARG A 207 -13.46 4.53 -10.02
C ARG A 207 -13.38 3.05 -10.36
N LEU A 208 -14.53 2.38 -10.42
CA LEU A 208 -14.62 1.00 -10.88
C LEU A 208 -14.87 0.97 -12.40
N ASN A 209 -13.87 0.58 -13.18
CA ASN A 209 -13.97 0.38 -14.62
C ASN A 209 -14.09 -1.12 -14.91
N LEU A 210 -15.27 -1.57 -15.33
CA LEU A 210 -15.46 -2.91 -15.89
C LEU A 210 -15.00 -2.91 -17.35
N LEU A 211 -13.88 -3.58 -17.63
CA LEU A 211 -13.31 -3.70 -18.97
C LEU A 211 -14.15 -4.63 -19.86
N PRO A 212 -14.01 -4.60 -21.20
CA PRO A 212 -14.76 -5.48 -22.09
C PRO A 212 -14.70 -6.95 -21.68
N GLN A 213 -15.82 -7.67 -21.80
CA GLN A 213 -15.98 -9.08 -21.42
C GLN A 213 -15.82 -9.40 -19.91
N SER A 214 -15.61 -8.39 -19.05
CA SER A 214 -15.58 -8.61 -17.60
C SER A 214 -16.98 -8.83 -17.01
N SER A 215 -17.04 -9.53 -15.88
CA SER A 215 -18.29 -9.66 -15.12
C SER A 215 -18.06 -9.58 -13.62
N LEU A 216 -18.93 -8.83 -12.94
CA LEU A 216 -18.99 -8.76 -11.47
C LEU A 216 -20.33 -9.30 -11.00
N ARG A 217 -20.30 -10.41 -10.25
CA ARG A 217 -21.49 -10.97 -9.61
C ARG A 217 -21.60 -10.50 -8.17
N ILE A 218 -22.80 -10.08 -7.75
CA ILE A 218 -23.08 -9.62 -6.39
C ILE A 218 -24.46 -10.14 -5.98
N ASP A 219 -24.55 -10.79 -4.82
CA ASP A 219 -25.85 -11.17 -4.26
C ASP A 219 -26.59 -9.94 -3.70
N PHE A 220 -27.35 -9.28 -4.57
CA PHE A 220 -28.16 -8.11 -4.20
C PHE A 220 -29.34 -8.43 -3.27
N THR A 221 -29.58 -9.70 -2.89
CA THR A 221 -30.53 -10.02 -1.82
C THR A 221 -29.94 -9.71 -0.44
N SER A 222 -28.60 -9.77 -0.29
CA SER A 222 -27.94 -9.58 1.01
C SER A 222 -26.80 -8.57 1.02
N LYS A 223 -26.43 -7.98 -0.14
CA LYS A 223 -25.31 -7.05 -0.34
C LYS A 223 -25.70 -5.88 -1.23
N GLN A 224 -24.88 -4.84 -1.21
CA GLN A 224 -25.10 -3.63 -2.01
C GLN A 224 -23.83 -3.09 -2.66
N ILE A 225 -24.00 -2.33 -3.75
CA ILE A 225 -22.98 -1.39 -4.23
C ILE A 225 -23.36 0.00 -3.70
N THR A 226 -22.47 0.64 -2.96
CA THR A 226 -22.61 2.02 -2.51
C THR A 226 -21.66 2.91 -3.30
N LEU A 227 -22.19 3.96 -3.92
CA LEU A 227 -21.42 4.99 -4.61
C LEU A 227 -21.45 6.27 -3.78
N GLU A 228 -20.31 6.70 -3.25
CA GLU A 228 -20.19 8.00 -2.60
C GLU A 228 -20.21 9.13 -3.63
N SER A 229 -20.60 10.33 -3.20
CA SER A 229 -20.53 11.53 -4.04
C SER A 229 -19.11 11.72 -4.62
N GLY A 230 -19.00 11.71 -5.95
CA GLY A 230 -17.73 11.78 -6.69
C GLY A 230 -17.18 10.43 -7.18
N GLY A 231 -17.61 9.32 -6.59
CA GLY A 231 -17.26 7.98 -7.03
C GLY A 231 -17.83 7.67 -8.41
N LYS A 232 -17.15 6.80 -9.18
CA LYS A 232 -17.54 6.47 -10.56
C LYS A 232 -17.58 4.96 -10.82
N ILE A 233 -18.55 4.54 -11.63
CA ILE A 233 -18.58 3.19 -12.22
C ILE A 233 -18.68 3.37 -13.74
N ASN A 234 -17.73 2.79 -14.47
CA ASN A 234 -17.75 2.71 -15.92
C ASN A 234 -17.93 1.25 -16.33
N ILE A 235 -18.92 0.96 -17.17
CA ILE A 235 -19.17 -0.39 -17.68
C ILE A 235 -18.92 -0.37 -19.18
N SER A 236 -17.84 -1.02 -19.62
CA SER A 236 -17.48 -1.09 -21.04
C SER A 236 -18.44 -1.99 -21.83
N ASN A 237 -18.41 -1.89 -23.15
CA ASN A 237 -19.22 -2.74 -24.03
C ASN A 237 -18.97 -4.24 -23.72
N SER A 238 -20.04 -5.04 -23.63
CA SER A 238 -20.04 -6.46 -23.22
C SER A 238 -19.62 -6.78 -21.79
N ALA A 239 -19.35 -5.78 -20.94
CA ALA A 239 -19.16 -6.01 -19.51
C ALA A 239 -20.50 -6.03 -18.77
N LYS A 240 -20.57 -6.71 -17.61
CA LYS A 240 -21.82 -6.79 -16.83
C LYS A 240 -21.62 -6.81 -15.32
N ILE A 241 -22.56 -6.19 -14.62
CA ILE A 241 -22.82 -6.42 -13.21
C ILE A 241 -24.11 -7.23 -13.13
N SER A 242 -24.10 -8.37 -12.43
CA SER A 242 -25.24 -9.27 -12.36
C SER A 242 -25.44 -9.83 -10.95
N LYS A 243 -26.64 -10.35 -10.69
CA LYS A 243 -26.92 -11.15 -9.50
C LYS A 243 -26.20 -12.51 -9.55
#